data_AF-A0A840NAA3-F1
#
_entry.id   AF-A0A840NAA3-F1
#
_cell.length_a   1.000
_cell.length_b   1.000
_cell.length_c   1.000
_cell.angle_alpha   90.00
_cell.angle_beta   90.00
_cell.angle_gamma   90.00
#
_symmetry.space_group_name_H-M   'P 1'
#
loop_
_entity.id
_entity.type
_entity.pdbx_description
1 polymer ?
#
loop_
_entity_poly.entity_id
_entity_poly.type
_entity_poly.pdbx_seq_one_letter_code
_entity_poly.pdbx_strand_id
1 'polypeptide(L)'
;MIDTAWIFWKKNVCKHSTRIIATTHPYLSGVLAIWIVGWSDLTLKPFVLAGFFIPYDAVVFGFTATAVALSIALPSERFIKFLSQIKDGTTPFKDFLFILAWNGVVHILAFFLFIPIIFIGDAAVLVPGSGISKFQIFMFFVLWVQFYSCFQFFVTTVGVYELADLYGTYCAGLRKVDDANIT
;
A
#
# COMPACT_ATOMS: atom_id res chain seq x y z
N MET A 1 20.77 5.39 -5.93
CA MET A 1 19.29 5.27 -6.02
C MET A 1 18.87 3.97 -6.70
N ILE A 2 19.33 3.69 -7.92
CA ILE A 2 19.03 2.43 -8.64
C ILE A 2 19.52 1.21 -7.83
N ASP A 3 20.74 1.25 -7.27
CA ASP A 3 21.26 0.15 -6.45
C ASP A 3 20.43 -0.09 -5.18
N THR A 4 19.95 0.97 -4.54
CA THR A 4 19.09 0.90 -3.36
C THR A 4 17.75 0.25 -3.69
N ALA A 5 17.13 0.66 -4.81
CA ALA A 5 15.89 0.06 -5.30
C ALA A 5 16.09 -1.41 -5.67
N TRP A 6 17.22 -1.75 -6.32
CA TRP A 6 17.56 -3.11 -6.69
C TRP A 6 17.78 -4.02 -5.47
N ILE A 7 18.50 -3.52 -4.45
CA ILE A 7 18.71 -4.25 -3.20
C ILE A 7 17.37 -4.49 -2.49
N PHE A 8 16.50 -3.48 -2.41
CA PHE A 8 15.17 -3.62 -1.84
C PHE A 8 14.34 -4.66 -2.60
N TRP A 9 14.33 -4.57 -3.93
CA TRP A 9 13.63 -5.50 -4.80
C TRP A 9 14.07 -6.94 -4.55
N LYS A 10 15.38 -7.20 -4.62
CA LYS A 10 15.94 -8.55 -4.46
C LYS A 10 15.74 -9.11 -3.05
N LYS A 11 15.96 -8.29 -2.00
CA LYS A 11 15.93 -8.78 -0.60
C LYS A 11 14.52 -8.88 -0.03
N ASN A 12 13.62 -7.99 -0.44
CA ASN A 12 12.29 -7.89 0.15
C ASN A 12 11.21 -8.32 -0.84
N VAL A 13 11.09 -7.67 -1.99
CA VAL A 13 9.98 -7.94 -2.93
C VAL A 13 10.05 -9.36 -3.49
N CYS A 14 11.19 -9.78 -4.05
CA CYS A 14 11.32 -11.13 -4.61
C CYS A 14 11.04 -12.22 -3.56
N LYS A 15 11.54 -12.03 -2.33
CA LYS A 15 11.39 -12.99 -1.23
C LYS A 15 9.94 -13.09 -0.73
N HIS A 16 9.18 -11.98 -0.78
CA HIS A 16 7.80 -11.91 -0.32
C HIS A 16 6.79 -11.97 -1.47
N SER A 17 7.24 -12.08 -2.72
CA SER A 17 6.40 -12.05 -3.93
C SER A 17 5.29 -13.11 -3.90
N THR A 18 5.60 -14.32 -3.45
CA THR A 18 4.62 -15.39 -3.27
C THR A 18 3.56 -15.03 -2.23
N ARG A 19 3.93 -14.38 -1.12
CA ARG A 19 2.98 -13.91 -0.12
C ARG A 19 2.12 -12.77 -0.64
N ILE A 20 2.70 -11.83 -1.39
CA ILE A 20 1.99 -10.70 -2.01
C ILE A 20 0.91 -11.22 -2.96
N ILE A 21 1.31 -12.11 -3.88
CA ILE A 21 0.43 -12.69 -4.89
C ILE A 21 -0.63 -13.59 -4.22
N ALA A 22 -0.28 -14.34 -3.19
CA ALA A 22 -1.21 -15.22 -2.49
C ALA A 22 -2.27 -14.50 -1.63
N THR A 23 -2.17 -13.17 -1.46
CA THR A 23 -3.26 -12.43 -0.79
C THR A 23 -4.49 -12.32 -1.70
N THR A 24 -5.68 -12.20 -1.12
CA THR A 24 -6.93 -12.05 -1.88
C THR A 24 -7.05 -10.70 -2.59
N HIS A 25 -6.33 -9.67 -2.13
CA HIS A 25 -6.49 -8.28 -2.59
C HIS A 25 -6.15 -8.06 -4.08
N PRO A 26 -5.02 -8.57 -4.64
CA PRO A 26 -4.74 -8.45 -6.06
C PRO A 26 -5.81 -9.08 -6.94
N TYR A 27 -6.36 -10.24 -6.54
CA TYR A 27 -7.40 -10.94 -7.29
C TYR A 27 -8.73 -10.18 -7.24
N LEU A 28 -9.14 -9.74 -6.05
CA LEU A 28 -10.37 -8.94 -5.91
C LEU A 28 -10.28 -7.63 -6.70
N SER A 29 -9.12 -6.96 -6.64
CA SER A 29 -8.84 -5.76 -7.46
C SER A 29 -8.98 -6.05 -8.95
N GLY A 30 -8.48 -7.22 -9.40
CA GLY A 30 -8.59 -7.65 -10.79
C GLY A 30 -10.03 -7.91 -11.19
N VAL A 31 -10.81 -8.62 -10.36
CA VAL A 31 -12.24 -8.88 -10.60
C VAL A 31 -13.02 -7.57 -10.71
N LEU A 32 -12.76 -6.59 -9.82
CA LEU A 32 -13.39 -5.27 -9.88
C LEU A 32 -13.02 -4.50 -11.16
N ALA A 33 -11.74 -4.52 -11.54
CA ALA A 33 -11.28 -3.87 -12.76
C ALA A 33 -11.90 -4.49 -14.03
N ILE A 34 -11.96 -5.82 -14.10
CA ILE A 34 -12.60 -6.52 -15.22
C ILE A 34 -14.10 -6.19 -15.26
N TRP A 35 -14.77 -6.23 -14.11
CA TRP A 35 -16.20 -5.89 -14.03
C TRP A 35 -16.46 -4.48 -14.57
N ILE A 36 -15.67 -3.47 -14.16
CA ILE A 36 -15.83 -2.10 -14.64
C ILE A 36 -15.59 -1.99 -16.14
N VAL A 37 -14.47 -2.54 -16.64
CA VAL A 37 -14.07 -2.40 -18.04
C VAL A 37 -14.97 -3.19 -18.99
N GLY A 38 -15.44 -4.36 -18.57
CA GLY A 38 -16.11 -5.32 -19.43
C GLY A 38 -17.63 -5.39 -19.29
N TRP A 39 -18.16 -5.23 -18.08
CA TRP A 39 -19.53 -5.64 -17.73
C TRP A 39 -20.36 -4.61 -16.97
N SER A 40 -19.78 -3.48 -16.57
CA SER A 40 -20.54 -2.44 -15.88
C SER A 40 -21.33 -1.57 -16.87
N ASP A 41 -22.39 -0.93 -16.40
CA ASP A 41 -23.09 0.13 -17.16
C ASP A 41 -22.46 1.51 -16.91
N LEU A 42 -21.30 1.57 -16.28
CA LEU A 42 -20.63 2.81 -15.90
C LEU A 42 -19.78 3.33 -17.05
N THR A 43 -20.23 4.42 -17.66
CA THR A 43 -19.38 5.18 -18.58
C THR A 43 -18.38 6.00 -17.77
N LEU A 44 -17.09 5.68 -17.90
CA LEU A 44 -16.02 6.36 -17.17
C LEU A 44 -15.29 7.35 -18.08
N LYS A 45 -15.00 8.53 -17.52
CA LYS A 45 -14.09 9.51 -18.09
C LYS A 45 -12.74 9.40 -17.39
N PRO A 46 -11.73 8.76 -17.99
CA PRO A 46 -10.46 8.52 -17.31
C PRO A 46 -9.75 9.81 -16.90
N PHE A 47 -9.94 10.90 -17.64
CA PHE A 47 -9.40 12.22 -17.26
C PHE A 47 -9.91 12.71 -15.89
N VAL A 48 -11.20 12.50 -15.60
CA VAL A 48 -11.79 12.83 -14.29
C VAL A 48 -11.20 11.94 -13.20
N LEU A 49 -11.04 10.64 -13.48
CA LEU A 49 -10.41 9.70 -12.55
C LEU A 49 -8.96 10.08 -12.26
N ALA A 50 -8.18 10.45 -13.29
CA ALA A 50 -6.80 10.93 -13.13
C ALA A 50 -6.74 12.18 -12.25
N GLY A 51 -7.67 13.13 -12.43
CA GLY A 51 -7.77 14.33 -11.59
C GLY A 51 -8.02 14.04 -10.11
N PHE A 52 -8.64 12.91 -9.78
CA PHE A 52 -8.86 12.47 -8.40
C PHE A 52 -7.73 11.60 -7.85
N PHE A 53 -7.30 10.60 -8.62
CA PHE A 53 -6.36 9.57 -8.15
C PHE A 53 -4.91 10.06 -8.10
N ILE A 54 -4.49 10.94 -9.02
CA ILE A 54 -3.11 11.46 -9.01
C ILE A 54 -2.83 12.24 -7.72
N PRO A 55 -3.67 13.22 -7.29
CA PRO A 55 -3.48 13.86 -5.98
C PRO A 55 -3.60 12.89 -4.80
N TYR A 56 -4.56 11.96 -4.85
CA TYR A 56 -4.73 10.95 -3.81
C TYR A 56 -3.46 10.11 -3.61
N ASP A 57 -2.90 9.54 -4.68
CA ASP A 57 -1.71 8.71 -4.61
C ASP A 57 -0.49 9.50 -4.12
N ALA A 58 -0.38 10.78 -4.49
CA ALA A 58 0.68 11.66 -4.01
C ALA A 58 0.57 11.90 -2.48
N VAL A 59 -0.64 12.13 -1.96
CA VAL A 59 -0.88 12.29 -0.52
C VAL A 59 -0.57 11.00 0.24
N VAL A 60 -1.04 9.85 -0.26
CA VAL A 60 -0.77 8.54 0.36
C VAL A 60 0.71 8.20 0.34
N PHE A 61 1.43 8.56 -0.73
CA PHE A 61 2.87 8.41 -0.79
C PHE A 61 3.58 9.25 0.29
N GLY A 62 3.17 10.51 0.48
CA GLY A 62 3.67 11.37 1.56
C GLY A 62 3.39 10.81 2.96
N PHE A 63 2.17 10.30 3.19
CA PHE A 63 1.83 9.61 4.43
C PHE A 63 2.73 8.40 4.67
N THR A 64 2.96 7.59 3.64
CA THR A 64 3.78 6.39 3.72
C THR A 64 5.23 6.73 4.07
N ALA A 65 5.81 7.74 3.41
CA ALA A 65 7.18 8.20 3.71
C ALA A 65 7.29 8.69 5.16
N THR A 66 6.29 9.43 5.65
CA THR A 66 6.23 9.90 7.03
C THR A 66 6.10 8.75 8.02
N ALA A 67 5.22 7.78 7.75
CA ALA A 67 5.05 6.60 8.59
C ALA A 67 6.32 5.75 8.69
N VAL A 68 7.05 5.57 7.57
CA VAL A 68 8.36 4.90 7.57
C VAL A 68 9.37 5.67 8.41
N ALA A 69 9.45 7.01 8.25
CA ALA A 69 10.36 7.85 9.02
C ALA A 69 10.08 7.77 10.53
N LEU A 70 8.81 7.88 10.93
CA LEU A 70 8.38 7.73 12.33
C LEU A 70 8.67 6.33 12.88
N SER A 71 8.43 5.30 12.07
CA SER A 71 8.72 3.92 12.45
C SER A 71 10.21 3.71 12.70
N ILE A 72 11.10 4.42 12.00
CA ILE A 72 12.54 4.34 12.24
C ILE A 72 12.96 5.21 13.43
N ALA A 73 12.33 6.37 13.62
CA ALA A 73 12.73 7.36 14.61
C ALA A 73 12.25 7.05 16.04
N LEU A 74 11.09 6.42 16.21
CA LEU A 74 10.43 6.25 17.52
C LEU A 74 10.82 5.02 18.34
N PRO A 75 11.06 3.82 17.78
CA PRO A 75 11.17 2.62 18.59
C PRO A 75 12.53 2.54 19.30
N SER A 76 12.49 2.32 20.61
CA SER A 76 13.67 1.90 21.37
C SER A 76 14.02 0.45 21.04
N GLU A 77 15.29 0.07 21.18
CA GLU A 77 15.74 -1.32 21.00
C GLU A 77 14.91 -2.30 21.87
N ARG A 78 14.45 -1.84 23.03
CA ARG A 78 13.61 -2.60 23.95
C ARG A 78 12.22 -2.89 23.37
N PHE A 79 11.62 -1.94 22.65
CA PHE A 79 10.32 -2.15 21.98
C PHE A 79 10.44 -3.16 20.82
N ILE A 80 11.52 -3.09 20.03
CA ILE A 80 11.77 -4.06 18.96
C ILE A 80 11.94 -5.48 19.53
N LYS A 81 12.66 -5.61 20.66
CA LYS A 81 12.78 -6.88 21.39
C LYS A 81 11.43 -7.37 21.91
N PHE A 82 10.61 -6.50 22.51
CA PHE A 82 9.25 -6.83 22.93
C PHE A 82 8.41 -7.38 21.76
N LEU A 83 8.42 -6.73 20.60
CA LEU A 83 7.68 -7.22 19.43
C LEU A 83 8.15 -8.61 18.95
N SER A 84 9.46 -8.90 19.04
CA SER A 84 9.99 -10.23 18.65
C SER A 84 9.57 -11.36 19.58
N GLN A 85 9.16 -11.05 20.82
CA GLN A 85 8.68 -12.03 21.80
C GLN A 85 7.22 -12.41 21.59
N ILE A 86 6.43 -11.58 20.89
CA ILE A 86 4.99 -11.82 20.64
C ILE A 86 4.78 -12.95 19.61
N LYS A 87 5.74 -13.20 18.72
CA LYS A 87 5.54 -14.12 17.59
C LYS A 87 6.78 -14.96 17.26
N ASP A 88 6.99 -16.04 18.02
CA ASP A 88 7.85 -17.20 17.74
C ASP A 88 9.15 -16.89 16.94
N GLY A 89 9.91 -15.87 17.35
CA GLY A 89 11.20 -15.53 16.72
C GLY A 89 11.14 -14.91 15.32
N THR A 90 9.95 -14.59 14.80
CA THR A 90 9.81 -13.72 13.63
C THR A 90 10.04 -12.26 14.03
N THR A 91 10.33 -11.37 13.07
CA THR A 91 10.46 -9.92 13.35
C THR A 91 9.24 -9.16 12.80
N PRO A 92 8.13 -9.05 13.55
CA PRO A 92 6.91 -8.34 13.12
C PRO A 92 7.19 -6.92 12.64
N PHE A 93 8.18 -6.26 13.25
CA PHE A 93 8.59 -4.92 12.88
C PHE A 93 9.17 -4.83 11.46
N LYS A 94 9.92 -5.83 10.99
CA LYS A 94 10.44 -5.86 9.61
C LYS A 94 9.32 -6.08 8.60
N ASP A 95 8.37 -6.95 8.93
CA ASP A 95 7.20 -7.20 8.08
C ASP A 95 6.32 -5.94 7.99
N PHE A 96 6.17 -5.21 9.09
CA PHE A 96 5.48 -3.92 9.10
C PHE A 96 6.18 -2.85 8.24
N LEU A 97 7.51 -2.71 8.37
CA LEU A 97 8.28 -1.81 7.51
C LEU A 97 8.17 -2.20 6.01
N PHE A 98 8.11 -3.49 5.72
CA PHE A 98 7.88 -3.96 4.37
C PHE A 98 6.50 -3.57 3.86
N ILE A 99 5.44 -3.73 4.64
CA ILE A 99 4.08 -3.33 4.27
C ILE A 99 4.02 -1.84 3.97
N LEU A 100 4.62 -1.00 4.83
CA LEU A 100 4.73 0.44 4.58
C LEU A 100 5.46 0.74 3.26
N ALA A 101 6.65 0.17 3.07
CA ALA A 101 7.42 0.40 1.84
C ALA A 101 6.67 -0.08 0.59
N TRP A 102 6.02 -1.25 0.66
CA TRP A 102 5.24 -1.81 -0.43
C TRP A 102 4.02 -0.95 -0.78
N ASN A 103 3.33 -0.41 0.23
CA ASN A 103 2.24 0.54 0.02
C ASN A 103 2.69 1.74 -0.83
N GLY A 104 3.86 2.30 -0.51
CA GLY A 104 4.45 3.39 -1.28
C GLY A 104 4.77 3.00 -2.72
N VAL A 105 5.30 1.80 -2.94
CA VAL A 105 5.61 1.25 -4.29
C VAL A 105 4.34 1.09 -5.12
N VAL A 106 3.25 0.59 -4.55
CA VAL A 106 2.00 0.37 -5.29
C VAL A 106 1.34 1.71 -5.66
N HIS A 107 1.33 2.69 -4.76
CA HIS A 107 0.76 4.02 -5.05
C HIS A 107 1.60 4.81 -6.05
N ILE A 108 2.93 4.74 -5.99
CA ILE A 108 3.76 5.43 -7.01
C ILE A 108 3.59 4.77 -8.39
N LEU A 109 3.39 3.45 -8.45
CA LEU A 109 3.06 2.77 -9.69
C LEU A 109 1.69 3.21 -10.23
N ALA A 110 0.66 3.28 -9.38
CA ALA A 110 -0.67 3.76 -9.74
C ALA A 110 -0.61 5.20 -10.29
N PHE A 111 0.09 6.09 -9.58
CA PHE A 111 0.34 7.47 -9.98
C PHE A 111 0.92 7.56 -11.40
N PHE A 112 1.99 6.81 -11.69
CA PHE A 112 2.62 6.83 -13.01
C PHE A 112 1.74 6.21 -14.11
N LEU A 113 0.90 5.23 -13.78
CA LEU A 113 -0.07 4.66 -14.73
C LEU A 113 -1.18 5.63 -15.12
N PHE A 114 -1.53 6.59 -14.25
CA PHE A 114 -2.51 7.64 -14.58
C PHE A 114 -1.92 8.79 -15.41
N ILE A 115 -0.60 9.02 -15.41
CA ILE A 115 0.02 10.12 -16.16
C ILE A 115 -0.33 10.12 -17.66
N PRO A 116 -0.25 9.00 -18.41
CA PRO A 116 -0.62 8.96 -19.82
C PRO A 116 -2.03 9.49 -20.11
N ILE A 117 -2.97 9.32 -19.17
CA ILE A 117 -4.36 9.76 -19.32
C ILE A 117 -4.46 11.30 -19.40
N ILE A 118 -3.55 12.04 -18.74
CA ILE A 118 -3.49 13.50 -18.83
C ILE A 118 -3.25 13.94 -20.28
N PHE A 119 -2.38 13.24 -21.01
CA PHE A 119 -2.04 13.59 -22.40
C PHE A 119 -3.14 13.21 -23.39
N ILE A 120 -3.98 12.23 -23.04
CA ILE A 120 -5.12 11.83 -23.88
C ILE A 120 -6.29 12.84 -23.74
N GLY A 121 -6.43 13.47 -22.57
CA GLY A 121 -7.44 14.51 -22.31
C GLY A 121 -8.87 13.97 -22.12
N ASP A 122 -9.84 14.89 -22.05
CA ASP A 122 -11.27 14.58 -21.78
C ASP A 122 -12.02 13.92 -22.94
N ALA A 123 -11.38 13.78 -24.11
CA ALA A 123 -11.99 13.14 -25.28
C ALA A 123 -12.11 11.62 -25.13
N ALA A 124 -11.28 11.00 -24.29
CA ALA A 124 -11.34 9.56 -24.08
C ALA A 124 -12.45 9.17 -23.12
N VAL A 125 -13.28 8.25 -23.56
CA VAL A 125 -14.36 7.66 -22.77
C VAL A 125 -14.17 6.14 -22.76
N LEU A 126 -14.21 5.56 -21.57
CA LEU A 126 -14.28 4.11 -21.43
C LEU A 126 -15.75 3.70 -21.54
N VAL A 127 -16.09 3.10 -22.68
CA VAL A 127 -17.40 2.47 -22.91
C VAL A 127 -17.26 0.97 -22.65
N PRO A 128 -17.98 0.42 -21.66
CA PRO A 128 -17.97 -1.01 -21.39
C PRO A 128 -18.54 -1.84 -22.54
N GLY A 129 -18.12 -3.11 -22.67
CA GLY A 129 -18.75 -4.09 -23.57
C GLY A 129 -18.47 -3.96 -25.07
N SER A 130 -17.76 -2.93 -25.55
CA SER A 130 -17.50 -2.71 -26.99
C SER A 130 -16.42 -3.61 -27.61
N GLY A 131 -16.17 -4.81 -27.05
CA GLY A 131 -15.06 -5.69 -27.41
C GLY A 131 -13.68 -5.22 -26.90
N ILE A 132 -12.74 -6.15 -26.72
CA ILE A 132 -11.44 -5.88 -26.07
C ILE A 132 -10.56 -4.97 -26.96
N SER A 133 -10.51 -3.68 -26.62
CA SER A 133 -9.61 -2.71 -27.27
C SER A 133 -8.29 -2.53 -26.49
N LYS A 134 -7.25 -2.01 -27.15
CA LYS A 134 -5.98 -1.66 -26.48
C LYS A 134 -6.21 -0.66 -25.32
N PHE A 135 -7.16 0.26 -25.50
CA PHE A 135 -7.52 1.22 -24.48
C PHE A 135 -8.20 0.57 -23.27
N GLN A 136 -9.10 -0.39 -23.50
CA GLN A 136 -9.70 -1.17 -22.41
C GLN A 136 -8.67 -2.00 -21.65
N ILE A 137 -7.70 -2.62 -22.34
CA ILE A 137 -6.61 -3.35 -21.69
C ILE A 137 -5.78 -2.39 -20.82
N PHE A 138 -5.42 -1.22 -21.35
CA PHE A 138 -4.71 -0.20 -20.58
C PHE A 138 -5.52 0.25 -19.35
N MET A 139 -6.80 0.55 -19.53
CA MET A 139 -7.69 0.94 -18.43
C MET A 139 -7.88 -0.17 -17.40
N PHE A 140 -7.90 -1.44 -17.81
CA PHE A 140 -7.89 -2.58 -16.89
C PHE A 140 -6.66 -2.53 -15.98
N PHE A 141 -5.45 -2.35 -16.54
CA PHE A 141 -4.23 -2.27 -15.72
C PHE A 141 -4.24 -1.05 -14.78
N VAL A 142 -4.68 0.11 -15.27
CA VAL A 142 -4.82 1.32 -14.45
C VAL A 142 -5.76 1.07 -13.26
N LEU A 143 -6.97 0.59 -13.52
CA LEU A 143 -7.97 0.34 -12.47
C LEU A 143 -7.55 -0.79 -11.54
N TRP A 144 -6.94 -1.86 -12.07
CA TRP A 144 -6.47 -2.97 -11.26
C TRP A 144 -5.42 -2.53 -10.24
N VAL A 145 -4.41 -1.77 -10.69
CA VAL A 145 -3.37 -1.25 -9.81
C VAL A 145 -3.93 -0.22 -8.83
N GLN A 146 -4.88 0.63 -9.24
CA GLN A 146 -5.53 1.58 -8.34
C GLN A 146 -6.38 0.89 -7.25
N PHE A 147 -7.19 -0.10 -7.60
CA PHE A 147 -7.94 -0.84 -6.58
C PHE A 147 -6.99 -1.55 -5.62
N TYR A 148 -5.92 -2.12 -6.15
CA TYR A 148 -4.91 -2.76 -5.32
C TYR A 148 -4.20 -1.76 -4.41
N SER A 149 -3.91 -0.53 -4.87
CA SER A 149 -3.33 0.53 -4.05
C SER A 149 -4.27 0.91 -2.90
N CYS A 150 -5.56 1.08 -3.17
CA CYS A 150 -6.57 1.35 -2.13
C CYS A 150 -6.61 0.24 -1.05
N PHE A 151 -6.59 -1.04 -1.45
CA PHE A 151 -6.53 -2.14 -0.49
C PHE A 151 -5.22 -2.16 0.31
N GLN A 152 -4.08 -1.87 -0.33
CA GLN A 152 -2.80 -1.76 0.37
C GLN A 152 -2.81 -0.62 1.39
N PHE A 153 -3.43 0.51 1.06
CA PHE A 153 -3.54 1.64 1.99
C PHE A 153 -4.39 1.27 3.20
N PHE A 154 -5.49 0.55 3.00
CA PHE A 154 -6.33 0.06 4.08
C PHE A 154 -5.55 -0.87 5.02
N VAL A 155 -4.90 -1.92 4.47
CA VAL A 155 -4.09 -2.86 5.25
C VAL A 155 -2.97 -2.14 6.00
N THR A 156 -2.34 -1.16 5.35
CA THR A 156 -1.29 -0.34 5.95
C THR A 156 -1.82 0.48 7.12
N THR A 157 -2.98 1.12 6.97
CA THR A 157 -3.61 1.93 8.01
C THR A 157 -3.96 1.07 9.23
N VAL A 158 -4.54 -0.11 9.01
CA VAL A 158 -4.80 -1.08 10.08
C VAL A 158 -3.49 -1.49 10.76
N GLY A 159 -2.44 -1.79 10.00
CA GLY A 159 -1.13 -2.15 10.55
C GLY A 159 -0.51 -1.03 11.39
N VAL A 160 -0.63 0.23 10.97
CA VAL A 160 -0.13 1.40 11.71
C VAL A 160 -0.89 1.53 13.03
N TYR A 161 -2.22 1.37 13.00
CA TYR A 161 -3.06 1.41 14.20
C TYR A 161 -2.67 0.30 15.20
N GLU A 162 -2.56 -0.95 14.75
CA GLU A 162 -2.16 -2.08 15.59
C GLU A 162 -0.78 -1.88 16.22
N LEU A 163 0.18 -1.34 15.44
CA LEU A 163 1.50 -1.04 15.98
C LEU A 163 1.46 0.06 17.04
N ALA A 164 0.63 1.09 16.83
CA ALA A 164 0.44 2.16 17.81
C ALA A 164 -0.20 1.66 19.10
N ASP A 165 -1.19 0.76 19.02
CA ASP A 165 -1.82 0.13 20.18
C ASP A 165 -0.83 -0.73 20.98
N LEU A 166 -0.03 -1.55 20.29
CA LEU A 166 1.06 -2.33 20.91
C LEU A 166 2.10 -1.43 21.58
N TYR A 167 2.43 -0.30 20.95
CA TYR A 167 3.35 0.68 21.54
C TYR A 167 2.76 1.34 22.79
N GLY A 168 1.47 1.71 22.75
CA GLY A 168 0.75 2.22 23.92
C GLY A 168 0.76 1.23 25.09
N THR A 169 0.48 -0.04 24.79
CA THR A 169 0.53 -1.13 25.78
C THR A 169 1.93 -1.31 26.37
N TYR A 170 2.97 -1.25 25.53
CA TYR A 170 4.36 -1.31 25.98
C TYR A 170 4.72 -0.16 26.92
N CYS A 171 4.38 1.08 26.57
CA CYS A 171 4.61 2.26 27.40
C CYS A 171 3.85 2.19 28.74
N ALA A 172 2.60 1.71 28.72
CA ALA A 172 1.82 1.51 29.94
C ALA A 172 2.42 0.42 30.85
N GLY A 173 2.96 -0.65 30.26
CA GLY A 173 3.68 -1.70 30.99
C GLY A 173 4.96 -1.19 31.65
N LEU A 174 5.76 -0.39 30.94
CA LEU A 174 6.95 0.25 31.52
C LEU A 174 6.60 1.14 32.71
N ARG A 175 5.55 1.96 32.58
CA ARG A 175 5.10 2.85 33.66
C ARG A 175 4.76 2.10 34.94
N LYS A 176 4.09 0.95 34.84
CA LYS A 176 3.78 0.10 36.01
C LYS A 176 5.02 -0.45 36.69
N VAL A 177 6.06 -0.81 35.93
CA VAL A 177 7.33 -1.30 36.48
C VAL A 177 8.08 -0.17 37.18
N ASP A 178 8.10 1.02 36.59
CA ASP A 178 8.74 2.20 37.19
C ASP A 178 8.02 2.61 38.48
N ASP A 179 6.68 2.64 38.48
CA ASP A 179 5.87 2.95 39.68
C ASP A 179 6.09 1.92 40.81
N ALA A 180 6.29 0.64 40.47
CA ALA A 180 6.56 -0.42 41.45
C ALA A 180 7.98 -0.42 42.03
N ASN A 181 8.93 0.24 41.36
CA ASN A 181 10.33 0.38 41.83
C ASN A 181 10.54 1.64 42.70
N ILE A 182 9.51 2.48 42.88
CA ILE A 182 9.55 3.72 43.67
C ILE A 182 8.95 3.51 45.08
N THR A 183 8.26 2.39 45.32
CA THR A 183 7.74 1.96 46.64
C THR A 183 8.66 0.98 47.34
#